data_AF-A0A7S1IT65-F1
#
_entry.id   AF-A0A7S1IT65-F1
#
_cell.length_a   1.000
_cell.length_b   1.000
_cell.length_c   1.000
_cell.angle_alpha   90.00
_cell.angle_beta   90.00
_cell.angle_gamma   90.00
#
_symmetry.space_group_name_H-M   'P 1'
#
loop_
_entity.id
_entity.type
_entity.pdbx_description
1 polymer ?
#
loop_
_entity_poly.entity_id
_entity_poly.type
_entity_poly.pdbx_seq_one_letter_code
_entity_poly.pdbx_strand_id
1 'polypeptide(L)'
;LEAAIVVASVVLLIAAVVAAVVMWKKRTAAKRALKEAPAGAVTLMFTDIQGSTALWDQAPTSMAPALAIHNQVIRECIQRVEGYEVKTIGDAFMVAFTHPVKALKCAVDIQNRLVQSNWPPGLEDVETACSKRTDAGKLVWRGLRVRIGMHYGEPGREYNPKMDRVDYLGPPVNLSARTEAKAAGGQIACTSTLVRELEQCKTLELDEIVQMTSLGLHKFKGVTDPQELFGMVPLELVGREFPPPAKEATCDKCLGELTCNACEAQME
;
A
#
# COMPACT_ATOMS: atom_id res chain seq x y z
N LEU A 1 28.64 -30.38 -48.46
CA LEU A 1 27.19 -30.24 -48.16
C LEU A 1 26.84 -30.93 -46.84
N GLU A 2 27.24 -32.20 -46.65
CA GLU A 2 26.92 -32.99 -45.44
C GLU A 2 27.43 -32.37 -44.13
N ALA A 3 28.69 -31.93 -44.06
CA ALA A 3 29.24 -31.31 -42.86
C ALA A 3 28.46 -30.05 -42.42
N ALA A 4 27.99 -29.24 -43.39
CA ALA A 4 27.19 -28.05 -43.10
C ALA A 4 25.80 -28.41 -42.56
N ILE A 5 25.17 -29.47 -43.07
CA ILE A 5 23.88 -29.98 -42.59
C ILE A 5 24.02 -30.50 -41.15
N VAL A 6 25.09 -31.23 -40.84
CA VAL A 6 25.37 -31.74 -39.49
C VAL A 6 25.57 -30.57 -38.51
N VAL A 7 26.40 -29.58 -38.86
CA VAL A 7 26.62 -28.40 -38.02
C VAL A 7 25.32 -27.62 -37.78
N ALA A 8 24.53 -27.37 -38.82
CA ALA A 8 23.24 -26.69 -38.70
C ALA A 8 22.26 -27.46 -37.80
N SER A 9 22.21 -28.79 -37.93
CA SER A 9 21.34 -29.65 -37.11
C SER A 9 21.75 -29.65 -35.64
N VAL A 10 23.05 -29.69 -35.36
CA VAL A 10 23.59 -29.59 -33.99
C VAL A 10 23.29 -28.22 -33.38
N VAL A 11 23.46 -27.13 -34.15
CA VAL A 11 23.14 -25.76 -33.69
C VAL A 11 21.64 -25.62 -33.37
N LEU A 12 20.76 -26.12 -34.24
CA LEU A 12 19.32 -26.11 -34.01
C LEU A 12 18.92 -26.95 -32.78
N LEU A 13 19.54 -28.12 -32.60
CA LEU A 13 19.31 -28.96 -31.42
C LEU A 13 19.76 -28.25 -30.14
N ILE A 14 20.94 -27.63 -30.14
CA ILE A 14 21.43 -26.84 -29.00
C ILE A 14 20.48 -25.68 -28.70
N ALA A 15 20.05 -24.93 -29.72
CA ALA A 15 19.11 -23.83 -29.56
C ALA A 15 17.77 -24.30 -28.98
N ALA A 16 17.25 -25.44 -29.45
CA ALA A 16 16.02 -26.05 -28.93
C ALA A 16 16.17 -26.51 -27.47
N VAL A 17 17.28 -27.15 -27.11
CA VAL A 17 17.58 -27.56 -25.73
C VAL A 17 17.70 -26.33 -24.82
N VAL A 18 18.42 -25.30 -25.24
CA VAL A 18 18.54 -24.03 -24.49
C VAL A 18 17.16 -23.40 -24.30
N ALA A 19 16.34 -23.33 -25.35
CA ALA A 19 14.98 -22.81 -25.26
C ALA A 19 14.10 -23.63 -24.29
N ALA A 20 14.20 -24.96 -24.35
CA ALA A 20 13.48 -25.87 -23.44
C ALA A 20 13.90 -25.67 -21.98
N VAL A 21 15.21 -25.56 -21.71
CA VAL A 21 15.74 -25.28 -20.36
C VAL A 21 15.28 -23.92 -19.85
N VAL A 22 15.32 -22.88 -20.70
CA VAL A 22 14.83 -21.54 -20.33
C VAL A 22 13.33 -21.57 -20.03
N MET A 23 12.52 -22.23 -20.86
CA MET A 23 11.09 -22.40 -20.62
C MET A 23 10.80 -23.18 -19.34
N TRP A 24 11.56 -24.22 -19.06
CA TRP A 24 11.43 -25.02 -17.84
C TRP A 24 11.79 -24.19 -16.59
N LYS A 25 12.90 -23.44 -16.61
CA LYS A 25 13.27 -22.51 -15.53
C LYS A 25 12.21 -21.43 -15.30
N LYS A 26 11.67 -20.83 -16.37
CA LYS A 26 10.58 -19.84 -16.25
C LYS A 26 9.31 -20.44 -15.65
N ARG A 27 8.90 -21.64 -16.08
CA ARG A 27 7.71 -22.33 -15.54
C ARG A 27 7.88 -22.72 -14.08
N THR A 28 9.06 -23.16 -13.68
CA THR A 28 9.35 -23.56 -12.29
C THR A 28 9.39 -22.34 -11.36
N ALA A 29 10.02 -21.24 -11.78
CA ALA A 29 9.99 -19.97 -11.05
C ALA A 29 8.55 -19.45 -10.88
N ALA A 30 7.77 -19.42 -11.97
CA ALA A 30 6.37 -19.00 -11.92
C ALA A 30 5.53 -19.83 -10.93
N LYS A 31 5.67 -21.17 -10.98
CA LYS A 31 4.99 -22.08 -10.04
C LYS A 31 5.39 -21.83 -8.59
N ARG A 32 6.67 -21.56 -8.33
CA ARG A 32 7.18 -21.27 -6.99
C ARG A 32 6.61 -19.94 -6.48
N ALA A 33 6.69 -18.88 -7.26
CA ALA A 33 6.18 -17.56 -6.87
C ALA A 33 4.67 -17.59 -6.59
N LEU A 34 3.90 -18.29 -7.44
CA LEU A 34 2.46 -18.49 -7.24
C LEU A 34 2.11 -19.33 -6.01
N LYS A 35 3.03 -20.17 -5.53
CA LYS A 35 2.84 -20.94 -4.29
C LYS A 35 3.17 -20.10 -3.06
N GLU A 36 4.18 -19.24 -3.15
CA GLU A 36 4.63 -18.39 -2.03
C GLU A 36 3.74 -17.16 -1.82
N ALA A 37 3.18 -16.59 -2.89
CA ALA A 37 2.32 -15.42 -2.78
C ALA A 37 0.96 -15.76 -2.13
N PRO A 38 0.41 -14.88 -1.27
CA PRO A 38 -0.96 -15.00 -0.77
C PRO A 38 -1.99 -15.30 -1.88
N ALA A 39 -3.00 -16.12 -1.57
CA ALA A 39 -4.00 -16.59 -2.53
C ALA A 39 -5.41 -16.51 -1.94
N GLY A 40 -6.43 -16.46 -2.80
CA GLY A 40 -7.81 -16.26 -2.39
C GLY A 40 -8.05 -14.84 -1.89
N ALA A 41 -8.91 -14.70 -0.88
CA ALA A 41 -9.14 -13.43 -0.21
C ALA A 41 -7.92 -13.03 0.63
N VAL A 42 -7.44 -11.80 0.41
CA VAL A 42 -6.23 -11.26 1.04
C VAL A 42 -6.49 -9.83 1.50
N THR A 43 -5.69 -9.34 2.43
CA THR A 43 -5.63 -7.90 2.74
C THR A 43 -4.53 -7.27 1.92
N LEU A 44 -4.89 -6.30 1.09
CA LEU A 44 -3.95 -5.49 0.33
C LEU A 44 -3.71 -4.18 1.08
N MET A 45 -2.44 -3.79 1.18
CA MET A 45 -2.00 -2.53 1.76
C MET A 45 -1.22 -1.74 0.72
N PHE A 46 -1.59 -0.49 0.57
CA PHE A 46 -0.83 0.51 -0.17
C PHE A 46 -0.25 1.53 0.81
N THR A 47 0.97 1.96 0.55
CA THR A 47 1.60 3.07 1.29
C THR A 47 2.17 4.07 0.30
N ASP A 48 2.28 5.33 0.73
CA ASP A 48 2.99 6.38 -0.01
C ASP A 48 3.43 7.49 0.95
N ILE A 49 4.48 8.24 0.64
CA ILE A 49 4.88 9.39 1.45
C ILE A 49 4.06 10.59 0.98
N GLN A 50 3.35 11.24 1.91
CA GLN A 50 2.61 12.46 1.58
C GLN A 50 3.58 13.58 1.18
N GLY A 51 3.42 14.08 -0.05
CA GLY A 51 4.15 15.24 -0.54
C GLY A 51 5.64 14.96 -0.80
N SER A 52 6.01 13.72 -1.14
CA SER A 52 7.40 13.34 -1.42
C SER A 52 8.08 14.21 -2.47
N THR A 53 7.38 14.58 -3.55
CA THR A 53 7.91 15.49 -4.58
C THR A 53 8.38 16.82 -3.98
N ALA A 54 7.55 17.46 -3.15
CA ALA A 54 7.90 18.74 -2.53
C ALA A 54 9.05 18.59 -1.52
N LEU A 55 9.16 17.44 -0.86
CA LEU A 55 10.27 17.13 0.03
C LEU A 55 11.60 16.97 -0.74
N TRP A 56 11.58 16.39 -1.94
CA TRP A 56 12.76 16.31 -2.81
C TRP A 56 13.30 17.69 -3.19
N ASP A 57 12.42 18.67 -3.39
CA ASP A 57 12.81 20.04 -3.71
C ASP A 57 13.32 20.80 -2.47
N GLN A 58 12.68 20.63 -1.31
CA GLN A 58 12.99 21.38 -0.09
C GLN A 58 14.18 20.81 0.70
N ALA A 59 14.40 19.50 0.65
CA ALA A 59 15.46 18.83 1.40
C ALA A 59 16.21 17.79 0.53
N PRO A 60 16.78 18.18 -0.62
CA PRO A 60 17.35 17.25 -1.61
C PRO A 60 18.49 16.38 -1.04
N THR A 61 19.31 16.93 -0.14
CA THR A 61 20.41 16.21 0.51
C THR A 61 19.94 15.22 1.57
N SER A 62 18.77 15.47 2.17
CA SER A 62 18.20 14.66 3.25
C SER A 62 17.26 13.57 2.73
N MET A 63 16.63 13.79 1.59
CA MET A 63 15.58 12.90 1.09
C MET A 63 16.08 11.52 0.66
N ALA A 64 17.22 11.43 -0.01
CA ALA A 64 17.79 10.14 -0.38
C ALA A 64 18.07 9.22 0.83
N PRO A 65 18.80 9.67 1.89
CA PRO A 65 18.96 8.86 3.09
C PRO A 65 17.65 8.65 3.87
N ALA A 66 16.73 9.62 3.88
CA ALA A 66 15.42 9.44 4.51
C ALA A 66 14.62 8.33 3.82
N LEU A 67 14.60 8.30 2.48
CA LEU A 67 13.92 7.25 1.72
C LEU A 67 14.54 5.87 1.98
N ALA A 68 15.86 5.79 2.19
CA ALA A 68 16.52 4.54 2.57
C ALA A 68 16.03 4.03 3.93
N ILE A 69 15.94 4.92 4.93
CA ILE A 69 15.41 4.59 6.27
C ILE A 69 13.94 4.16 6.18
N HIS A 70 13.13 4.92 5.44
CA HIS A 70 11.73 4.60 5.17
C HIS A 70 11.57 3.19 4.60
N ASN A 71 12.28 2.90 3.51
CA ASN A 71 12.21 1.61 2.83
C ASN A 71 12.66 0.46 3.73
N GLN A 72 13.70 0.69 4.55
CA GLN A 72 14.17 -0.30 5.52
C GLN A 72 13.11 -0.58 6.57
N VAL A 73 12.55 0.46 7.20
CA VAL A 73 11.53 0.32 8.25
C VAL A 73 10.31 -0.44 7.74
N ILE A 74 9.80 -0.08 6.57
CA ILE A 74 8.64 -0.75 5.96
C ILE A 74 8.95 -2.21 5.69
N ARG A 75 10.08 -2.53 5.05
CA ARG A 75 10.45 -3.93 4.75
C ARG A 75 10.60 -4.78 5.99
N GLU A 76 11.20 -4.25 7.05
CA GLU A 76 11.30 -4.95 8.33
C GLU A 76 9.93 -5.20 8.97
N CYS A 77 9.00 -4.23 8.91
CA CYS A 77 7.63 -4.41 9.39
C CYS A 77 6.86 -5.46 8.56
N ILE A 78 7.03 -5.45 7.23
CA ILE A 78 6.45 -6.46 6.33
C ILE A 78 6.98 -7.85 6.70
N GLN A 79 8.31 -7.98 6.83
CA GLN A 79 8.95 -9.26 7.14
C GLN A 79 8.50 -9.82 8.49
N ARG A 80 8.36 -8.98 9.51
CA ARG A 80 7.97 -9.40 10.88
C ARG A 80 6.63 -10.13 10.93
N VAL A 81 5.68 -9.73 10.09
CA VAL A 81 4.35 -10.37 10.04
C VAL A 81 4.20 -11.34 8.87
N GLU A 82 5.30 -11.63 8.17
CA GLU A 82 5.33 -12.45 6.95
C GLU A 82 4.41 -11.91 5.85
N GLY A 83 4.40 -10.59 5.67
CA GLY A 83 3.74 -9.94 4.55
C GLY A 83 4.47 -10.17 3.23
N TYR A 84 3.74 -10.13 2.13
CA TYR A 84 4.28 -10.31 0.79
C TYR A 84 4.42 -8.95 0.09
N GLU A 85 5.65 -8.42 0.01
CA GLU A 85 5.96 -7.25 -0.81
C GLU A 85 5.74 -7.61 -2.29
N VAL A 86 4.71 -7.00 -2.89
CA VAL A 86 4.32 -7.20 -4.29
C VAL A 86 5.29 -6.43 -5.19
N LYS A 87 5.37 -5.12 -4.96
CA LYS A 87 6.20 -4.18 -5.70
C LYS A 87 6.35 -2.86 -4.96
N THR A 88 7.37 -2.11 -5.33
CA THR A 88 7.61 -0.72 -4.93
C THR A 88 7.58 0.16 -6.17
N ILE A 89 6.90 1.31 -6.11
CA ILE A 89 6.85 2.30 -7.19
C ILE A 89 7.29 3.64 -6.58
N GLY A 90 8.56 4.00 -6.77
CA GLY A 90 9.14 5.15 -6.08
C GLY A 90 9.23 4.91 -4.57
N ASP A 91 8.51 5.70 -3.80
CA ASP A 91 8.30 5.60 -2.35
C ASP A 91 7.04 4.81 -1.97
N ALA A 92 6.20 4.44 -2.94
CA ALA A 92 4.99 3.69 -2.67
C ALA A 92 5.26 2.18 -2.56
N PHE A 93 4.65 1.52 -1.58
CA PHE A 93 4.67 0.05 -1.46
C PHE A 93 3.28 -0.53 -1.71
N MET A 94 3.26 -1.68 -2.39
CA MET A 94 2.11 -2.56 -2.47
C MET A 94 2.45 -3.87 -1.76
N VAL A 95 1.63 -4.24 -0.77
CA VAL A 95 1.85 -5.42 0.08
C VAL A 95 0.58 -6.23 0.17
N ALA A 96 0.71 -7.56 0.16
CA ALA A 96 -0.39 -8.50 0.35
C ALA A 96 -0.19 -9.31 1.63
N PHE A 97 -1.26 -9.51 2.39
CA PHE A 97 -1.27 -10.31 3.61
C PHE A 97 -2.32 -11.41 3.53
N THR A 98 -1.99 -12.60 4.01
CA THR A 98 -2.94 -13.72 4.11
C THR A 98 -4.02 -13.52 5.16
N HIS A 99 -3.83 -12.55 6.08
CA HIS A 99 -4.75 -12.33 7.19
C HIS A 99 -4.90 -10.84 7.53
N PRO A 100 -6.13 -10.34 7.77
CA PRO A 100 -6.40 -8.94 8.14
C PRO A 100 -5.56 -8.42 9.31
N VAL A 101 -5.49 -9.22 10.38
CA VAL A 101 -4.71 -8.90 11.59
C VAL A 101 -3.22 -8.63 11.29
N LYS A 102 -2.62 -9.38 10.35
CA LYS A 102 -1.21 -9.18 9.96
C LYS A 102 -1.02 -7.81 9.29
N ALA A 103 -1.95 -7.43 8.42
CA ALA A 103 -1.92 -6.12 7.75
C ALA A 103 -2.06 -4.98 8.76
N LEU A 104 -3.02 -5.07 9.69
CA LEU A 104 -3.21 -4.06 10.73
C LEU A 104 -1.96 -3.90 11.60
N LYS A 105 -1.39 -5.01 12.09
CA LYS A 105 -0.14 -4.99 12.87
C LYS A 105 1.01 -4.36 12.09
N CYS A 106 1.14 -4.69 10.81
CA CYS A 106 2.16 -4.09 9.95
C CYS A 106 1.98 -2.57 9.81
N ALA A 107 0.76 -2.11 9.53
CA ALA A 107 0.45 -0.69 9.36
C ALA A 107 0.72 0.11 10.64
N VAL A 108 0.31 -0.44 11.80
CA VAL A 108 0.55 0.15 13.11
C VAL A 108 2.05 0.22 13.42
N ASP A 109 2.79 -0.87 13.19
CA ASP A 109 4.24 -0.92 13.38
C ASP A 109 4.96 0.09 12.49
N ILE A 110 4.56 0.23 11.23
CA ILE A 110 5.12 1.24 10.31
C ILE A 110 4.96 2.63 10.90
N GLN A 111 3.74 3.01 11.29
CA GLN A 111 3.48 4.34 11.83
C GLN A 111 4.27 4.64 13.10
N ASN A 112 4.33 3.67 14.04
CA ASN A 112 5.07 3.81 15.29
C ASN A 112 6.58 3.92 15.05
N ARG A 113 7.14 3.05 14.19
CA ARG A 113 8.58 3.02 13.95
C ARG A 113 9.09 4.22 13.19
N LEU A 114 8.33 4.75 12.23
CA LEU A 114 8.73 5.95 11.50
C LEU A 114 8.92 7.16 12.42
N VAL A 115 8.09 7.32 13.45
CA VAL A 115 8.26 8.39 14.47
C VAL A 115 9.53 8.19 15.30
N GLN A 116 9.93 6.95 15.53
CA GLN A 116 11.09 6.60 16.33
C GLN A 116 12.41 6.58 15.53
N SER A 117 12.33 6.68 14.20
CA SER A 117 13.50 6.63 13.31
C SER A 117 14.46 7.80 13.52
N ASN A 118 15.75 7.54 13.28
CA ASN A 118 16.80 8.54 13.27
C ASN A 118 16.92 9.18 11.88
N TRP A 119 16.09 10.18 11.64
CA TRP A 119 16.05 10.88 10.35
C TRP A 119 17.33 11.69 10.09
N PRO A 120 17.73 11.86 8.82
CA PRO A 120 18.90 12.62 8.45
C PRO A 120 18.72 14.12 8.82
N PRO A 121 19.82 14.82 9.17
CA PRO A 121 19.78 16.25 9.46
C PRO A 121 19.20 17.03 8.28
N GLY A 122 18.38 18.05 8.55
CA GLY A 122 17.72 18.87 7.52
C GLY A 122 16.32 18.40 7.13
N LEU A 123 15.98 17.13 7.34
CA LEU A 123 14.63 16.65 7.03
C LEU A 123 13.57 17.26 7.96
N GLU A 124 13.86 17.31 9.26
CA GLU A 124 12.92 17.80 10.27
C GLU A 124 12.68 19.32 10.20
N ASP A 125 13.48 20.06 9.40
CA ASP A 125 13.31 21.50 9.16
C ASP A 125 12.14 21.79 8.20
N VAL A 126 11.72 20.79 7.41
CA VAL A 126 10.57 20.92 6.50
C VAL A 126 9.26 20.76 7.28
N GLU A 127 8.32 21.69 7.12
CA GLU A 127 7.05 21.71 7.86
C GLU A 127 6.25 20.39 7.76
N THR A 128 6.31 19.72 6.61
CA THR A 128 5.62 18.45 6.37
C THR A 128 6.35 17.24 6.95
N ALA A 129 7.58 17.38 7.45
CA ALA A 129 8.37 16.33 8.09
C ALA A 129 8.87 16.69 9.51
N CYS A 130 8.49 17.85 10.02
CA CYS A 130 8.92 18.31 11.33
C CYS A 130 8.37 17.48 12.50
N SER A 131 9.12 17.49 13.60
CA SER A 131 8.70 16.89 14.86
C SER A 131 7.57 17.70 15.51
N LYS A 132 6.51 17.04 15.97
CA LYS A 132 5.43 17.66 16.75
C LYS A 132 5.04 16.79 17.93
N ARG A 133 4.72 17.45 19.04
CA ARG A 133 4.31 16.82 20.30
C ARG A 133 2.89 17.25 20.68
N THR A 134 2.20 16.42 21.44
CA THR A 134 0.95 16.81 22.12
C THR A 134 1.23 17.80 23.25
N ASP A 135 0.18 18.42 23.79
CA ASP A 135 0.27 19.30 24.97
C ASP A 135 0.88 18.59 26.19
N ALA A 136 0.66 17.28 26.30
CA ALA A 136 1.27 16.42 27.33
C ALA A 136 2.74 16.06 27.04
N GLY A 137 3.35 16.60 25.98
CA GLY A 137 4.75 16.39 25.61
C GLY A 137 5.04 15.10 24.82
N LYS A 138 4.02 14.29 24.49
CA LYS A 138 4.20 13.04 23.74
C LYS A 138 4.57 13.32 22.28
N LEU A 139 5.66 12.72 21.77
CA LEU A 139 6.04 12.83 20.36
C LEU A 139 5.09 12.02 19.49
N VAL A 140 4.37 12.69 18.58
CA VAL A 140 3.37 12.04 17.72
C VAL A 140 3.64 12.24 16.23
N TRP A 141 4.46 13.24 15.85
CA TRP A 141 4.95 13.44 14.50
C TRP A 141 6.48 13.55 14.51
N ARG A 142 7.14 12.92 13.53
CA ARG A 142 8.57 13.09 13.25
C ARG A 142 8.93 12.44 11.91
N GLY A 143 9.60 13.19 11.03
CA GLY A 143 10.08 12.73 9.73
C GLY A 143 8.98 12.46 8.71
N LEU A 144 9.26 11.55 7.77
CA LEU A 144 8.39 11.28 6.61
C LEU A 144 7.00 10.79 7.05
N ARG A 145 5.95 11.45 6.54
CA ARG A 145 4.55 11.14 6.86
C ARG A 145 3.98 10.18 5.82
N VAL A 146 3.87 8.90 6.17
CA VAL A 146 3.36 7.86 5.28
C VAL A 146 1.85 7.72 5.42
N ARG A 147 1.12 7.84 4.32
CA ARG A 147 -0.30 7.47 4.24
C ARG A 147 -0.40 5.97 3.94
N ILE A 148 -1.35 5.30 4.57
CA ILE A 148 -1.57 3.86 4.41
C ILE A 148 -3.04 3.63 4.08
N GLY A 149 -3.34 2.82 3.07
CA GLY A 149 -4.69 2.36 2.76
C GLY A 149 -4.77 0.85 2.70
N MET A 150 -5.82 0.28 3.28
CA MET A 150 -6.02 -1.16 3.33
C MET A 150 -7.43 -1.59 2.91
N HIS A 151 -7.51 -2.71 2.21
CA HIS A 151 -8.78 -3.34 1.86
C HIS A 151 -8.64 -4.86 1.84
N TYR A 152 -9.72 -5.55 2.19
CA TYR A 152 -9.81 -7.01 2.14
C TYR A 152 -10.71 -7.44 0.99
N GLY A 153 -10.21 -8.33 0.14
CA GLY A 153 -10.96 -8.90 -0.98
C GLY A 153 -10.17 -9.95 -1.73
N GLU A 154 -10.76 -10.50 -2.79
CA GLU A 154 -10.16 -11.56 -3.61
C GLU A 154 -9.68 -11.02 -4.96
N PRO A 155 -8.40 -10.61 -5.07
CA PRO A 155 -7.81 -10.14 -6.32
C PRO A 155 -7.43 -11.29 -7.27
N GLY A 156 -7.36 -10.96 -8.57
CA GLY A 156 -6.65 -11.80 -9.55
C GLY A 156 -5.15 -11.81 -9.27
N ARG A 157 -4.46 -12.88 -9.68
CA ARG A 157 -3.02 -13.09 -9.44
C ARG A 157 -2.33 -13.38 -10.77
N GLU A 158 -1.23 -12.70 -11.04
CA GLU A 158 -0.45 -12.89 -12.26
C GLU A 158 1.05 -12.93 -11.93
N TYR A 159 1.78 -13.92 -12.46
CA TYR A 159 3.23 -13.96 -12.26
C TYR A 159 3.94 -12.96 -13.19
N ASN A 160 4.69 -12.03 -12.60
CA ASN A 160 5.50 -11.07 -13.32
C ASN A 160 6.97 -11.56 -13.44
N PRO A 161 7.42 -11.99 -14.63
CA PRO A 161 8.76 -12.54 -14.82
C PRO A 161 9.89 -11.51 -14.69
N LYS A 162 9.59 -10.20 -14.73
CA LYS A 162 10.62 -9.16 -14.56
C LYS A 162 10.95 -8.93 -13.09
N MET A 163 9.96 -9.09 -12.22
CA MET A 163 10.12 -8.92 -10.77
C MET A 163 10.34 -10.24 -10.03
N ASP A 164 10.21 -11.38 -10.72
CA ASP A 164 10.19 -12.73 -10.13
C ASP A 164 9.19 -12.84 -8.97
N ARG A 165 8.04 -12.17 -9.13
CA ARG A 165 7.00 -12.00 -8.11
C ARG A 165 5.61 -12.08 -8.72
N VAL A 166 4.62 -12.38 -7.90
CA VAL A 166 3.20 -12.35 -8.27
C VAL A 166 2.67 -10.95 -8.08
N ASP A 167 2.10 -10.39 -9.13
CA ASP A 167 1.31 -9.17 -9.09
C ASP A 167 -0.16 -9.50 -8.79
N TYR A 168 -0.87 -8.52 -8.24
CA TYR A 168 -2.30 -8.64 -7.98
C TYR A 168 -3.05 -7.64 -8.85
N LEU A 169 -4.20 -8.06 -9.37
CA LEU A 169 -5.00 -7.31 -10.32
C LEU A 169 -6.48 -7.29 -9.93
N GLY A 170 -7.20 -6.33 -10.49
CA GLY A 170 -8.65 -6.24 -10.39
C GLY A 170 -9.17 -5.25 -9.35
N PRO A 171 -10.49 -5.23 -9.13
CA PRO A 171 -11.16 -4.23 -8.30
C PRO A 171 -10.61 -4.07 -6.87
N PRO A 172 -10.28 -5.16 -6.12
CA PRO A 172 -9.73 -5.02 -4.77
C PRO A 172 -8.43 -4.22 -4.72
N VAL A 173 -7.57 -4.36 -5.72
CA VAL A 173 -6.29 -3.62 -5.82
C VAL A 173 -6.56 -2.13 -6.02
N ASN A 174 -7.45 -1.79 -6.95
CA ASN A 174 -7.82 -0.41 -7.23
C ASN A 174 -8.48 0.26 -6.03
N LEU A 175 -9.35 -0.46 -5.31
CA LEU A 175 -10.00 0.06 -4.12
C LEU A 175 -9.00 0.29 -2.97
N SER A 176 -8.02 -0.61 -2.80
CA SER A 176 -6.95 -0.45 -1.81
C SER A 176 -6.13 0.82 -2.08
N ALA A 177 -5.68 1.01 -3.32
CA ALA A 177 -4.92 2.20 -3.72
C ALA A 177 -5.73 3.50 -3.55
N ARG A 178 -7.04 3.47 -3.85
CA ARG A 178 -7.91 4.64 -3.66
C ARG A 178 -8.19 4.94 -2.20
N THR A 179 -8.26 3.91 -1.36
CA THR A 179 -8.39 4.06 0.09
C THR A 179 -7.14 4.72 0.65
N GLU A 180 -5.96 4.34 0.18
CA GLU A 180 -4.68 4.99 0.53
C GLU A 180 -4.67 6.46 0.12
N ALA A 181 -5.13 6.79 -1.09
CA ALA A 181 -5.20 8.17 -1.56
C ALA A 181 -6.16 9.05 -0.74
N LYS A 182 -7.07 8.47 0.06
CA LYS A 182 -7.95 9.19 0.99
C LYS A 182 -7.35 9.37 2.38
N ALA A 183 -6.27 8.64 2.71
CA ALA A 183 -5.57 8.82 3.97
C ALA A 183 -4.66 10.05 3.92
N ALA A 184 -4.62 10.79 5.02
CA ALA A 184 -3.58 11.77 5.25
C ALA A 184 -2.26 11.07 5.66
N GLY A 185 -1.13 11.74 5.46
CA GLY A 185 0.19 11.27 5.87
C GLY A 185 0.22 11.07 7.37
N GLY A 186 0.63 9.90 7.81
CA GLY A 186 0.56 9.45 9.21
C GLY A 186 -0.76 8.78 9.60
N GLN A 187 -1.74 8.69 8.69
CA GLN A 187 -3.02 8.04 8.89
C GLN A 187 -3.05 6.66 8.23
N ILE A 188 -3.79 5.74 8.83
CA ILE A 188 -4.18 4.48 8.20
C ILE A 188 -5.65 4.63 7.80
N ALA A 189 -6.01 4.37 6.55
CA ALA A 189 -7.39 4.28 6.10
C ALA A 189 -7.73 2.83 5.72
N CYS A 190 -8.96 2.42 5.99
CA CYS A 190 -9.44 1.12 5.54
C CYS A 190 -10.92 1.16 5.16
N THR A 191 -11.32 0.21 4.31
CA THR A 191 -12.73 0.00 3.97
C THR A 191 -13.49 -0.67 5.09
N SER A 192 -14.79 -0.42 5.22
CA SER A 192 -15.69 -1.12 6.15
C SER A 192 -15.61 -2.65 6.08
N THR A 193 -15.40 -3.21 4.89
CA THR A 193 -15.16 -4.66 4.71
C THR A 193 -13.99 -5.15 5.54
N LEU A 194 -12.87 -4.42 5.57
CA LEU A 194 -11.71 -4.83 6.36
C LEU A 194 -12.00 -4.75 7.87
N VAL A 195 -12.75 -3.74 8.32
CA VAL A 195 -13.15 -3.60 9.72
C VAL A 195 -13.97 -4.80 10.16
N ARG A 196 -14.98 -5.20 9.38
CA ARG A 196 -15.81 -6.38 9.68
C ARG A 196 -14.98 -7.67 9.77
N GLU A 197 -14.03 -7.84 8.86
CA GLU A 197 -13.14 -9.02 8.88
C GLU A 197 -12.22 -9.01 10.11
N LEU A 198 -11.70 -7.85 10.51
CA LEU A 198 -10.91 -7.71 11.73
C LEU A 198 -11.71 -8.06 12.99
N GLU A 199 -12.95 -7.56 13.10
CA GLU A 199 -13.86 -7.86 14.22
C GLU A 199 -14.20 -9.35 14.30
N GLN A 200 -14.33 -10.03 13.14
CA GLN A 200 -14.58 -11.47 13.09
C GLN A 200 -13.39 -12.33 13.52
N CYS A 201 -12.17 -11.80 13.45
CA CYS A 201 -10.95 -12.57 13.77
C CYS A 201 -10.83 -12.92 15.26
N LYS A 202 -11.52 -12.21 16.18
CA LYS A 202 -11.54 -12.44 17.65
C LYS A 202 -10.16 -12.67 18.32
N THR A 203 -9.09 -12.23 17.67
CA THR A 203 -7.69 -12.47 18.08
C THR A 203 -7.03 -11.19 18.57
N LEU A 204 -7.76 -10.07 18.52
CA LEU A 204 -7.41 -8.77 19.03
C LEU A 204 -8.68 -7.97 19.29
N GLU A 205 -8.58 -7.03 20.21
CA GLU A 205 -9.55 -5.96 20.40
C GLU A 205 -9.03 -4.72 19.65
N LEU A 206 -9.83 -4.18 18.72
CA LEU A 206 -9.37 -3.11 17.82
C LEU A 206 -9.10 -1.80 18.57
N ASP A 207 -9.92 -1.50 19.57
CA ASP A 207 -9.84 -0.33 20.43
C ASP A 207 -8.61 -0.34 21.35
N GLU A 208 -8.03 -1.51 21.61
CA GLU A 208 -6.74 -1.66 22.31
C GLU A 208 -5.52 -1.42 21.42
N ILE A 209 -5.70 -1.27 20.09
CA ILE A 209 -4.60 -1.13 19.13
C ILE A 209 -4.66 0.21 18.39
N VAL A 210 -5.85 0.63 17.98
CA VAL A 210 -6.07 1.85 17.21
C VAL A 210 -7.27 2.65 17.71
N GLN A 211 -7.13 3.97 17.67
CA GLN A 211 -8.28 4.86 17.68
C GLN A 211 -8.86 4.93 16.26
N MET A 212 -10.14 4.60 16.11
CA MET A 212 -10.84 4.57 14.83
C MET A 212 -11.85 5.72 14.72
N THR A 213 -11.93 6.32 13.53
CA THR A 213 -12.85 7.41 13.21
C THR A 213 -13.46 7.16 11.83
N SER A 214 -14.77 7.39 11.67
CA SER A 214 -15.38 7.32 10.34
C SER A 214 -14.88 8.46 9.45
N LEU A 215 -14.52 8.13 8.21
CA LEU A 215 -14.17 9.08 7.14
C LEU A 215 -15.33 9.30 6.16
N GLY A 216 -16.51 8.75 6.44
CA GLY A 216 -17.71 8.88 5.62
C GLY A 216 -17.76 7.93 4.42
N LEU A 217 -18.73 8.17 3.53
CA LEU A 217 -18.95 7.38 2.32
C LEU A 217 -18.17 7.98 1.15
N HIS A 218 -17.49 7.13 0.39
CA HIS A 218 -16.71 7.54 -0.77
C HIS A 218 -17.16 6.79 -2.01
N LYS A 219 -17.59 7.53 -3.03
CA LYS A 219 -17.84 6.97 -4.37
C LYS A 219 -16.51 6.91 -5.14
N PHE A 220 -16.15 5.72 -5.60
CA PHE A 220 -14.93 5.50 -6.37
C PHE A 220 -15.24 5.12 -7.82
N LYS A 221 -14.43 5.60 -8.76
CA LYS A 221 -14.61 5.34 -10.20
C LYS A 221 -14.65 3.84 -10.51
N GLY A 222 -15.76 3.32 -11.00
CA GLY A 222 -15.88 1.88 -11.32
C GLY A 222 -16.04 0.97 -10.09
N VAL A 223 -16.45 1.52 -8.95
CA VAL A 223 -17.07 0.77 -7.85
C VAL A 223 -18.55 1.15 -7.84
N THR A 224 -19.44 0.16 -7.91
CA THR A 224 -20.88 0.38 -8.02
C THR A 224 -21.44 1.11 -6.80
N ASP A 225 -21.14 0.59 -5.61
CA ASP A 225 -21.68 1.10 -4.36
C ASP A 225 -20.65 2.02 -3.66
N PRO A 226 -21.10 3.14 -3.06
CA PRO A 226 -20.25 3.93 -2.18
C PRO A 226 -19.61 3.07 -1.10
N GLN A 227 -18.33 3.33 -0.82
CA GLN A 227 -17.55 2.59 0.16
C GLN A 227 -17.39 3.44 1.41
N GLU A 228 -17.81 2.92 2.56
CA GLU A 228 -17.52 3.55 3.85
C GLU A 228 -16.06 3.32 4.22
N LEU A 229 -15.37 4.39 4.62
CA LEU A 229 -13.98 4.35 5.03
C LEU A 229 -13.82 4.70 6.51
N PHE A 230 -12.82 4.10 7.13
CA PHE A 230 -12.43 4.34 8.51
C PHE A 230 -10.97 4.75 8.57
N GLY A 231 -10.71 5.84 9.26
CA GLY A 231 -9.37 6.28 9.65
C GLY A 231 -8.97 5.59 10.95
N MET A 232 -7.74 5.14 11.03
CA MET A 232 -7.15 4.46 12.18
C MET A 232 -5.84 5.16 12.54
N VAL A 233 -5.65 5.36 13.84
CA VAL A 233 -4.44 5.93 14.43
C VAL A 233 -3.95 4.97 15.50
N PRO A 234 -2.69 4.51 15.47
CA PRO A 234 -2.14 3.73 16.58
C PRO A 234 -2.36 4.41 17.93
N LEU A 235 -2.70 3.66 18.97
CA LEU A 235 -2.87 4.25 20.31
C LEU A 235 -1.63 5.02 20.78
N GLU A 236 -0.44 4.57 20.38
CA GLU A 236 0.80 5.26 20.67
C GLU A 236 0.94 6.65 20.03
N LEU A 237 0.12 6.93 19.02
CA LEU A 237 0.16 8.17 18.25
C LEU A 237 -1.17 8.95 18.37
N VAL A 238 -2.01 8.61 19.34
CA VAL A 238 -3.21 9.40 19.68
C VAL A 238 -2.79 10.83 20.02
N GLY A 239 -3.53 11.79 19.48
CA GLY A 239 -3.16 13.22 19.45
C GLY A 239 -2.63 13.68 18.10
N ARG A 240 -2.49 12.79 17.11
CA ARG A 240 -2.38 13.19 15.71
C ARG A 240 -3.70 13.81 15.24
N GLU A 241 -3.62 15.04 14.78
CA GLU A 241 -4.72 15.70 14.08
C GLU A 241 -4.52 15.59 12.57
N PHE A 242 -5.61 15.25 11.89
CA PHE A 242 -5.65 15.14 10.44
C PHE A 242 -6.61 16.18 9.87
N PRO A 243 -6.42 16.63 8.62
CA PRO A 243 -7.43 17.41 7.94
C PRO A 243 -8.77 16.68 8.01
N PRO A 244 -9.90 17.39 8.17
CA PRO A 244 -11.21 16.75 8.12
C PRO A 244 -11.32 15.99 6.79
N PRO A 245 -12.00 14.83 6.78
CA PRO A 245 -12.25 14.12 5.53
C PRO A 245 -12.85 15.11 4.54
N ALA A 246 -12.31 15.14 3.32
CA ALA A 246 -12.80 16.05 2.28
C ALA A 246 -14.33 15.88 2.23
N LYS A 247 -15.07 16.98 2.46
CA LYS A 247 -16.54 16.95 2.40
C LYS A 247 -16.91 16.24 1.11
N GLU A 248 -17.79 15.24 1.21
CA GLU A 248 -18.45 14.69 0.04
C GLU A 248 -18.85 15.86 -0.84
N ALA A 249 -18.60 15.78 -2.15
CA ALA A 249 -19.17 16.72 -3.08
C ALA A 249 -20.68 16.52 -3.07
N THR A 250 -21.35 17.07 -2.06
CA THR A 250 -22.80 17.25 -2.07
C THR A 250 -23.04 18.29 -3.15
N CYS A 251 -23.68 17.89 -4.24
CA CYS A 251 -24.14 18.83 -5.23
C CYS A 251 -25.12 19.80 -4.54
N ASP A 252 -24.75 21.08 -4.38
CA ASP A 252 -25.58 22.11 -3.74
C ASP A 252 -26.95 22.30 -4.44
N LYS A 253 -27.10 21.82 -5.68
CA LYS A 253 -28.36 21.86 -6.43
C LYS A 253 -29.31 20.71 -6.09
N CYS A 254 -28.89 19.69 -5.35
CA CYS A 254 -29.63 18.42 -5.21
C CYS A 254 -30.06 18.07 -3.79
N LEU A 255 -30.04 19.02 -2.83
CA LEU A 255 -30.61 18.90 -1.48
C LEU A 255 -30.43 17.51 -0.82
N GLY A 256 -29.23 16.92 -0.93
CA GLY A 256 -28.86 15.71 -0.19
C GLY A 256 -29.14 14.35 -0.82
N GLU A 257 -29.46 14.23 -2.11
CA GLU A 257 -29.52 12.91 -2.77
C GLU A 257 -28.22 12.54 -3.51
N LEU A 258 -27.72 11.33 -3.23
CA LEU A 258 -26.40 10.77 -3.62
C LEU A 258 -26.22 10.46 -5.12
N THR A 259 -27.19 10.77 -5.98
CA THR A 259 -27.14 10.42 -7.41
C THR A 259 -27.80 11.48 -8.29
N CYS A 260 -27.01 12.37 -8.89
CA CYS A 260 -27.49 13.21 -9.99
C CYS A 260 -26.60 13.05 -11.22
N ASN A 261 -27.21 12.60 -12.32
CA ASN A 261 -26.57 12.46 -13.64
C ASN A 261 -26.08 13.81 -14.23
N ALA A 262 -26.50 14.95 -13.67
CA ALA A 262 -26.10 16.27 -14.15
C ALA A 262 -24.64 16.63 -13.80
N CYS A 263 -24.03 15.97 -12.81
CA CYS A 263 -22.65 16.27 -12.39
C CYS A 263 -21.58 15.48 -13.18
N GLU A 264 -21.97 14.46 -13.96
CA GLU A 264 -21.02 13.67 -14.76
C GLU A 264 -20.46 14.46 -15.97
N ALA A 265 -21.10 15.56 -16.36
CA ALA A 265 -20.75 16.31 -17.56
C ALA A 265 -19.78 17.50 -17.35
N GLN A 266 -19.22 17.70 -16.15
CA GLN A 266 -18.36 18.86 -15.84
C GLN A 266 -16.95 18.49 -15.33
N MET A 267 -16.50 17.24 -15.53
CA MET A 267 -15.12 16.82 -15.22
C MET A 267 -14.35 16.42 -16.49
N GLU A 268 -14.31 17.33 -17.48
CA GLU A 268 -13.26 17.35 -18.51
C GLU A 268 -12.11 18.26 -18.08
#